data_AF-A0A955KT59-F1
#
_entry.id   AF-A0A955KT59-F1
#
_cell.length_a   1.000
_cell.length_b   1.000
_cell.length_c   1.000
_cell.angle_alpha   90.00
_cell.angle_beta   90.00
_cell.angle_gamma   90.00
#
_symmetry.space_group_name_H-M   'P 1'
#
loop_
_entity.id
_entity.type
_entity.pdbx_description
1 polymer ?
#
loop_
_entity_poly.entity_id
_entity_poly.type
_entity_poly.pdbx_seq_one_letter_code
_entity_poly.pdbx_strand_id
1 'polypeptide(L)'
;MSDETGKTLKIITSMTQREIEEKKHQVEAFINDASNRIEVTPQNENGATCGDGRTTREVGAQRALRQFGGDMDDYTTAIATLRKLGIELTDDHRRRVMNKVIQVTGGAENFYLHTDTHHADETLTANLIERGILPDGSKETPDRCGDFLAKLEDPSAYGLTDYDLRIAIEYTTGNGTLANVPNDVLPGDHGEFAAVQVYGPVSLQTQTEDGTQLFVLTEDLIAKRNVAMVAALQAEFARELSGSSQSQDLATIYSQTKAQHHLTTAQKLAPDLPLFKVTIPDMYNQATVEFVKVIGNL
;
A
#
# COMPACT_ATOMS: atom_id res chain seq x y z
N MET A 1 -0.16 23.11 -44.70
CA MET A 1 0.25 21.79 -45.24
C MET A 1 1.73 21.68 -44.93
N SER A 2 2.23 20.89 -44.00
CA SER A 2 1.77 19.67 -43.33
C SER A 2 2.34 19.63 -41.90
N ASP A 3 1.64 18.95 -41.02
CA ASP A 3 1.86 18.80 -39.58
C ASP A 3 2.97 17.75 -39.32
N GLU A 4 4.13 18.17 -38.81
CA GLU A 4 5.20 17.27 -38.34
C GLU A 4 5.01 16.99 -36.85
N THR A 5 3.99 16.19 -36.52
CA THR A 5 3.87 15.60 -35.19
C THR A 5 4.88 14.46 -35.06
N GLY A 6 6.08 14.82 -34.59
CA GLY A 6 7.05 13.88 -34.04
C GLY A 6 6.51 13.20 -32.79
N LYS A 7 5.55 12.28 -32.96
CA LYS A 7 5.19 11.31 -31.93
C LYS A 7 6.28 10.26 -31.89
N THR A 8 7.25 10.46 -31.01
CA THR A 8 8.15 9.41 -30.54
C THR A 8 7.29 8.23 -30.11
N LEU A 9 7.38 7.10 -30.82
CA LEU A 9 6.81 5.85 -30.34
C LEU A 9 7.38 5.59 -28.95
N LYS A 10 6.51 5.57 -27.92
CA LYS A 10 6.83 4.89 -26.66
C LYS A 10 7.16 3.45 -27.03
N ILE A 11 8.45 3.09 -27.00
CA ILE A 11 8.85 1.69 -26.99
C ILE A 11 8.26 1.16 -25.69
N ILE A 12 7.17 0.41 -25.80
CA ILE A 12 6.70 -0.44 -24.71
C ILE A 12 7.82 -1.46 -24.56
N THR A 13 8.70 -1.26 -23.58
CA THR A 13 9.76 -2.21 -23.21
C THR A 13 9.10 -3.44 -22.60
N SER A 14 8.59 -4.32 -23.44
CA SER A 14 8.15 -5.64 -23.01
C SER A 14 9.37 -6.45 -22.58
N MET A 15 9.46 -6.82 -21.31
CA MET A 15 10.44 -7.81 -20.85
C MET A 15 10.35 -9.06 -21.71
N THR A 16 11.49 -9.58 -22.13
CA THR A 16 11.59 -10.85 -22.86
C THR A 16 11.29 -12.03 -21.93
N GLN A 17 10.87 -13.16 -22.49
CA GLN A 17 10.66 -14.39 -21.70
C GLN A 17 11.93 -14.78 -20.92
N ARG A 18 13.11 -14.59 -21.52
CA ARG A 18 14.39 -14.88 -20.87
C ARG A 18 14.60 -14.03 -19.62
N GLU A 19 14.33 -12.72 -19.70
CA GLU A 19 14.43 -11.82 -18.55
C GLU A 19 13.42 -12.17 -17.46
N ILE A 20 12.20 -12.58 -17.84
CA ILE A 20 11.18 -13.06 -16.90
C ILE A 20 11.66 -14.30 -16.15
N GLU A 21 12.22 -15.30 -16.85
CA GLU A 21 12.76 -16.51 -16.19
C GLU A 21 13.98 -16.20 -15.31
N GLU A 22 14.88 -15.30 -15.74
CA GLU A 22 16.01 -14.85 -14.91
C GLU A 22 15.52 -14.21 -13.61
N LYS A 23 14.51 -13.34 -13.69
CA LYS A 23 13.90 -12.69 -12.51
C LYS A 23 13.14 -13.69 -11.64
N LYS A 24 12.45 -14.66 -12.23
CA LYS A 24 11.79 -15.75 -11.51
C LYS A 24 12.77 -16.56 -10.68
N HIS A 25 13.93 -16.95 -11.24
CA HIS A 25 14.96 -17.65 -10.49
C HIS A 25 15.52 -16.80 -9.33
N GLN A 26 15.66 -15.48 -9.51
CA GLN A 26 16.06 -14.57 -8.43
C GLN A 26 15.03 -14.53 -7.30
N VAL A 27 13.73 -14.47 -7.64
CA VAL A 27 12.63 -14.55 -6.66
C VAL A 27 12.64 -15.91 -5.95
N GLU A 28 12.79 -17.02 -6.67
CA GLU A 28 12.85 -18.36 -6.07
C GLU A 28 14.04 -18.49 -5.11
N ALA A 29 15.21 -17.97 -5.46
CA ALA A 29 16.37 -17.96 -4.58
C ALA A 29 16.12 -17.13 -3.31
N PHE A 30 15.54 -15.93 -3.45
CA PHE A 30 15.18 -15.06 -2.33
C PHE A 30 14.23 -15.79 -1.35
N ILE A 31 13.17 -16.41 -1.85
CA ILE A 31 12.06 -16.93 -1.04
C ILE A 31 12.38 -18.32 -0.46
N ASN A 32 13.22 -19.11 -1.12
CA ASN A 32 13.64 -20.42 -0.60
C ASN A 32 14.79 -20.32 0.41
N ASP A 33 15.42 -19.16 0.56
CA ASP A 33 16.21 -18.85 1.75
C ASP A 33 15.28 -18.64 2.95
N ALA A 34 15.30 -19.61 3.88
CA ALA A 34 14.45 -19.59 5.08
C ALA A 34 14.69 -18.37 5.97
N SER A 35 15.86 -17.71 5.89
CA SER A 35 16.14 -16.49 6.65
C SER A 35 15.33 -15.28 6.18
N ASN A 36 14.75 -15.34 4.97
CA ASN A 36 13.88 -14.28 4.43
C ASN A 36 12.40 -14.54 4.72
N ARG A 37 12.07 -15.67 5.35
CA ARG A 37 10.70 -16.02 5.73
C ARG A 37 10.39 -15.53 7.13
N ILE A 38 9.16 -15.08 7.32
CA ILE A 38 8.65 -14.62 8.60
C ILE A 38 7.48 -15.51 8.96
N GLU A 39 7.62 -16.21 10.07
CA GLU A 39 6.52 -16.99 10.64
C GLU A 39 5.41 -16.04 11.08
N VAL A 40 4.20 -16.29 10.58
CA VAL A 40 3.02 -15.55 11.00
C VAL A 40 2.55 -16.11 12.33
N THR A 41 2.48 -15.25 13.33
CA THR A 41 2.06 -15.56 14.70
C THR A 41 0.94 -14.62 15.13
N PRO A 42 0.13 -14.98 16.14
CA PRO A 42 -0.88 -14.07 16.69
C PRO A 42 -0.34 -12.69 17.12
N GLN A 43 0.96 -12.60 17.45
CA GLN A 43 1.61 -11.37 17.88
C GLN A 43 1.95 -10.43 16.73
N ASN A 44 2.31 -10.94 15.55
CA ASN A 44 2.75 -10.12 14.42
C ASN A 44 1.76 -10.08 13.24
N GLU A 45 0.75 -10.96 13.21
CA GLU A 45 -0.16 -11.09 12.07
C GLU A 45 -1.01 -9.85 11.80
N ASN A 46 -1.22 -9.01 12.84
CA ASN A 46 -1.97 -7.77 12.75
C ASN A 46 -1.07 -6.54 12.57
N GLY A 47 0.24 -6.69 12.72
CA GLY A 47 1.17 -5.60 12.47
C GLY A 47 1.38 -5.44 10.97
N ALA A 48 0.91 -4.32 10.40
CA ALA A 48 1.21 -3.97 9.01
C ALA A 48 2.56 -3.26 8.91
N THR A 49 3.25 -3.44 7.79
CA THR A 49 4.22 -2.47 7.25
C THR A 49 3.92 -2.21 5.78
N CYS A 50 4.62 -1.23 5.22
CA CYS A 50 4.66 -1.10 3.77
C CYS A 50 5.28 -2.35 3.13
N GLY A 51 4.82 -2.68 1.93
CA GLY A 51 5.47 -3.67 1.06
C GLY A 51 6.79 -3.19 0.44
N ASP A 52 7.27 -2.01 0.83
CA ASP A 52 8.51 -1.35 0.37
C ASP A 52 9.75 -2.21 0.63
N GLY A 53 10.60 -2.34 -0.39
CA GLY A 53 11.84 -3.11 -0.39
C GLY A 53 12.87 -2.63 0.62
N ARG A 54 12.73 -1.41 1.15
CA ARG A 54 13.65 -0.81 2.14
C ARG A 54 13.24 -1.07 3.58
N THR A 55 12.10 -1.73 3.83
CA THR A 55 11.67 -2.09 5.19
C THR A 55 12.72 -2.94 5.87
N THR A 56 13.21 -2.49 7.03
CA THR A 56 14.29 -3.20 7.73
C THR A 56 13.83 -4.56 8.25
N ARG A 57 14.76 -5.51 8.34
CA ARG A 57 14.46 -6.88 8.80
C ARG A 57 13.89 -6.93 10.23
N GLU A 58 14.31 -6.02 11.09
CA GLU A 58 13.85 -5.92 12.48
C GLU A 58 12.37 -5.51 12.55
N VAL A 59 12.02 -4.41 11.89
CA VAL A 59 10.62 -3.96 11.76
C VAL A 59 9.79 -5.04 11.09
N GLY A 60 10.34 -5.62 10.01
CA GLY A 60 9.70 -6.67 9.25
C GLY A 60 9.34 -7.89 10.09
N ALA A 61 10.25 -8.38 10.93
CA ALA A 61 10.02 -9.56 11.77
C ALA A 61 8.90 -9.36 12.81
N GLN A 62 8.69 -8.12 13.25
CA GLN A 62 7.67 -7.76 14.26
C GLN A 62 6.26 -7.61 13.67
N ARG A 63 6.15 -7.45 12.35
CA ARG A 63 4.91 -7.06 11.66
C ARG A 63 4.80 -7.87 10.37
N ALA A 64 3.96 -8.90 10.34
CA ALA A 64 3.96 -9.85 9.22
C ALA A 64 3.13 -9.38 8.01
N LEU A 65 2.16 -8.48 8.19
CA LEU A 65 1.32 -8.01 7.09
C LEU A 65 2.11 -7.01 6.23
N ARG A 66 2.29 -7.32 4.94
CA ARG A 66 2.89 -6.43 3.94
C ARG A 66 1.83 -5.95 2.97
N GLN A 67 1.64 -4.64 2.89
CA GLN A 67 0.74 -4.00 1.94
C GLN A 67 1.28 -2.61 1.58
N PHE A 68 1.00 -2.08 0.39
CA PHE A 68 1.39 -0.71 0.08
C PHE A 68 0.73 0.27 1.04
N GLY A 69 1.46 1.29 1.51
CA GLY A 69 0.92 2.33 2.40
C GLY A 69 0.65 1.90 3.85
N GLY A 70 0.95 0.65 4.23
CA GLY A 70 0.76 0.17 5.60
C GLY A 70 -0.69 0.34 6.06
N ASP A 71 -0.90 0.86 7.28
CA ASP A 71 -2.25 1.05 7.83
C ASP A 71 -2.99 2.26 7.25
N MET A 72 -2.28 3.23 6.66
CA MET A 72 -2.90 4.39 6.01
C MET A 72 -3.65 3.98 4.72
N ASP A 73 -3.23 2.89 4.08
CA ASP A 73 -3.96 2.33 2.95
C ASP A 73 -5.31 1.73 3.35
N ASP A 74 -5.45 1.19 4.57
CA ASP A 74 -6.75 0.74 5.08
C ASP A 74 -7.71 1.92 5.33
N TYR A 75 -7.19 3.05 5.83
CA TYR A 75 -7.96 4.28 5.96
C TYR A 75 -8.47 4.76 4.60
N THR A 76 -7.57 4.94 3.65
CA THR A 76 -7.93 5.47 2.32
C THR A 76 -8.83 4.50 1.54
N THR A 77 -8.60 3.19 1.64
CA THR A 77 -9.49 2.16 1.06
C THR A 77 -10.90 2.24 1.65
N ALA A 78 -11.03 2.39 2.98
CA ALA A 78 -12.33 2.51 3.64
C ALA A 78 -13.09 3.77 3.18
N ILE A 79 -12.41 4.92 3.10
CA ILE A 79 -12.99 6.17 2.59
C ILE A 79 -13.50 6.00 1.15
N ALA A 80 -12.66 5.48 0.25
CA ALA A 80 -13.05 5.26 -1.14
C ALA A 80 -14.21 4.27 -1.27
N THR A 81 -14.24 3.23 -0.43
CA THR A 81 -15.31 2.23 -0.38
C THR A 81 -16.65 2.84 0.01
N LEU A 82 -16.70 3.65 1.08
CA LEU A 82 -17.93 4.30 1.52
C LEU A 82 -18.46 5.28 0.46
N ARG A 83 -17.57 6.00 -0.25
CA ARG A 83 -17.97 6.86 -1.38
C ARG A 83 -18.57 6.07 -2.53
N LYS A 84 -17.98 4.92 -2.90
CA LYS A 84 -18.52 4.04 -3.95
C LYS A 84 -19.92 3.54 -3.64
N LEU A 85 -20.20 3.28 -2.36
CA LEU A 85 -21.53 2.94 -1.83
C LEU A 85 -22.52 4.12 -1.83
N GLY A 86 -22.10 5.31 -2.26
CA GLY A 86 -22.93 6.50 -2.33
C GLY A 86 -23.08 7.24 -0.99
N ILE A 87 -22.25 6.93 0.01
CA ILE A 87 -22.27 7.65 1.29
C ILE A 87 -21.53 8.97 1.11
N GLU A 88 -22.24 10.07 1.38
CA GLU A 88 -21.63 11.39 1.46
C GLU A 88 -20.79 11.51 2.74
N LEU A 89 -19.48 11.67 2.57
CA LEU A 89 -18.54 11.68 3.68
C LEU A 89 -18.44 13.06 4.32
N THR A 90 -18.81 13.13 5.59
CA THR A 90 -18.58 14.27 6.48
C THR A 90 -17.23 14.12 7.20
N ASP A 91 -16.76 15.16 7.88
CA ASP A 91 -15.58 15.07 8.75
C ASP A 91 -15.76 13.99 9.81
N ASP A 92 -16.96 13.88 10.38
CA ASP A 92 -17.29 12.87 11.36
C ASP A 92 -17.12 11.45 10.82
N HIS A 93 -17.59 11.19 9.59
CA HIS A 93 -17.38 9.90 8.93
C HIS A 93 -15.88 9.58 8.80
N ARG A 94 -15.06 10.52 8.34
CA ARG A 94 -13.61 10.34 8.19
C ARG A 94 -12.94 10.01 9.52
N ARG A 95 -13.32 10.72 10.58
CA ARG A 95 -12.77 10.46 11.92
C ARG A 95 -13.17 9.09 12.46
N ARG A 96 -14.43 8.71 12.26
CA ARG A 96 -14.94 7.38 12.64
C ARG A 96 -14.23 6.27 11.88
N VAL A 97 -13.95 6.44 10.59
CA VAL A 97 -13.14 5.50 9.81
C VAL A 97 -11.73 5.38 10.38
N MET A 98 -11.02 6.48 10.63
CA MET A 98 -9.68 6.43 11.21
C MET A 98 -9.67 5.72 12.56
N ASN A 99 -10.64 6.00 13.43
CA ASN A 99 -10.77 5.31 14.71
C ASN A 99 -11.01 3.80 14.53
N LYS A 100 -11.73 3.36 13.49
CA LYS A 100 -11.90 1.93 13.20
C LYS A 100 -10.62 1.28 12.68
N VAL A 101 -9.86 1.97 11.84
CA VAL A 101 -8.54 1.49 11.40
C VAL A 101 -7.64 1.29 12.63
N ILE A 102 -7.50 2.32 13.47
CA ILE A 102 -6.72 2.25 14.72
C ILE A 102 -7.21 1.12 15.64
N GLN A 103 -8.51 0.89 15.72
CA GLN A 103 -9.05 -0.23 16.50
C GLN A 103 -8.66 -1.58 15.92
N VAL A 104 -8.73 -1.75 14.59
CA VAL A 104 -8.41 -3.00 13.89
C VAL A 104 -6.91 -3.28 13.88
N THR A 105 -6.06 -2.25 13.87
CA THR A 105 -4.60 -2.37 14.06
C THR A 105 -4.23 -2.79 15.49
N GLY A 106 -5.18 -2.71 16.44
CA GLY A 106 -4.95 -3.04 17.83
C GLY A 106 -4.47 -1.87 18.68
N GLY A 107 -4.69 -0.63 18.26
CA GLY A 107 -4.29 0.59 18.96
C GLY A 107 -3.43 1.52 18.10
N ALA A 108 -3.26 2.75 18.57
CA ALA A 108 -2.45 3.76 17.89
C ALA A 108 -0.96 3.40 17.93
N GLU A 109 -0.50 2.79 19.01
CA GLU A 109 0.85 2.25 19.19
C GLU A 109 1.19 1.14 18.19
N ASN A 110 0.17 0.46 17.65
CA ASN A 110 0.32 -0.58 16.65
C ASN A 110 0.13 -0.06 15.22
N PHE A 111 -0.36 1.16 15.05
CA PHE A 111 -0.50 1.79 13.74
C PHE A 111 0.88 2.03 13.13
N TYR A 112 1.03 1.70 11.85
CA TYR A 112 2.28 1.84 11.12
C TYR A 112 2.27 2.99 10.14
N LEU A 113 3.31 3.81 10.21
CA LEU A 113 3.65 4.84 9.24
C LEU A 113 5.14 4.71 8.93
N HIS A 114 5.51 5.04 7.69
CA HIS A 114 6.90 5.23 7.34
C HIS A 114 7.06 6.41 6.39
N THR A 115 8.25 6.99 6.41
CA THR A 115 8.75 7.96 5.45
C THR A 115 10.10 7.45 4.93
N ASP A 116 10.79 8.22 4.10
CA ASP A 116 12.16 7.96 3.71
C ASP A 116 13.08 9.17 3.88
N THR A 117 14.37 8.94 3.61
CA THR A 117 15.44 9.93 3.76
C THR A 117 15.54 10.95 2.63
N HIS A 118 14.80 10.78 1.52
CA HIS A 118 14.90 11.65 0.35
C HIS A 118 14.32 13.03 0.65
N HIS A 119 15.00 14.11 0.28
CA HIS A 119 14.58 15.49 0.58
C HIS A 119 13.21 15.85 -0.03
N ALA A 120 12.49 16.77 0.62
CA ALA A 120 11.19 17.26 0.16
C ALA A 120 11.29 17.81 -1.28
N ASP A 121 10.42 17.33 -2.17
CA ASP A 121 10.20 17.96 -3.47
C ASP A 121 9.40 19.26 -3.26
N GLU A 122 10.11 20.39 -3.32
CA GLU A 122 9.52 21.74 -3.16
C GLU A 122 8.38 21.97 -4.17
N THR A 123 8.46 21.39 -5.36
CA THR A 123 7.43 21.53 -6.41
C THR A 123 6.16 20.81 -5.98
N LEU A 124 6.30 19.57 -5.49
CA LEU A 124 5.17 18.81 -4.97
C LEU A 124 4.56 19.51 -3.74
N THR A 125 5.38 19.95 -2.79
CA THR A 125 4.89 20.68 -1.61
C THR A 125 4.10 21.93 -2.02
N ALA A 126 4.63 22.74 -2.94
CA ALA A 126 3.93 23.92 -3.44
C ALA A 126 2.58 23.57 -4.11
N ASN A 127 2.54 22.51 -4.93
CA ASN A 127 1.31 22.04 -5.55
C ASN A 127 0.26 21.58 -4.53
N LEU A 128 0.69 20.86 -3.48
CA LEU A 128 -0.22 20.41 -2.42
C LEU A 128 -0.77 21.56 -1.59
N ILE A 129 0.00 22.64 -1.39
CA ILE A 129 -0.49 23.87 -0.75
C ILE A 129 -1.52 24.56 -1.65
N GLU A 130 -1.24 24.72 -2.95
CA GLU A 130 -2.17 25.34 -3.91
C GLU A 130 -3.52 24.59 -3.97
N ARG A 131 -3.47 23.26 -3.86
CA ARG A 131 -4.66 22.39 -3.81
C ARG A 131 -5.38 22.39 -2.46
N GLY A 132 -4.82 23.06 -1.44
CA GLY A 132 -5.37 23.10 -0.09
C GLY A 132 -5.28 21.77 0.67
N ILE A 133 -4.40 20.86 0.24
CA ILE A 133 -4.09 19.61 0.95
C ILE A 133 -3.13 19.87 2.10
N LEU A 134 -2.16 20.77 1.90
CA LEU A 134 -1.25 21.21 2.96
C LEU A 134 -1.59 22.64 3.40
N PRO A 135 -1.41 22.97 4.70
CA PRO A 135 -1.54 24.35 5.17
C PRO A 135 -0.52 25.29 4.51
N ASP A 136 -0.91 26.55 4.33
CA ASP A 136 0.01 27.61 3.88
C ASP A 136 1.24 27.69 4.78
N GLY A 137 2.43 27.74 4.16
CA GLY A 137 3.71 27.78 4.88
C GLY A 137 4.23 26.41 5.34
N SER A 138 3.57 25.31 4.97
CA SER A 138 4.15 23.97 5.10
C SER A 138 5.49 23.92 4.36
N LYS A 139 6.52 23.41 5.03
CA LYS A 139 7.88 23.38 4.48
C LYS A 139 8.24 22.04 3.84
N GLU A 140 7.50 20.98 4.19
CA GLU A 140 7.80 19.62 3.75
C GLU A 140 6.51 18.81 3.61
N THR A 141 6.52 17.85 2.67
CA THR A 141 5.48 16.82 2.57
C THR A 141 5.62 15.83 3.75
N PRO A 142 4.56 15.64 4.57
CA PRO A 142 4.65 14.97 5.87
C PRO A 142 4.74 13.44 5.83
N ASP A 143 4.48 12.81 4.69
CA ASP A 143 4.56 11.36 4.51
C ASP A 143 5.13 11.08 3.11
N ARG A 144 6.32 10.48 3.06
CA ARG A 144 7.06 10.16 1.82
C ARG A 144 6.95 8.70 1.42
N CYS A 145 6.04 7.93 2.03
CA CYS A 145 5.70 6.62 1.51
C CYS A 145 5.24 6.76 0.05
N GLY A 146 5.86 6.02 -0.88
CA GLY A 146 5.54 6.08 -2.31
C GLY A 146 4.05 5.86 -2.60
N ASP A 147 3.37 5.02 -1.82
CA ASP A 147 1.93 4.81 -1.93
C ASP A 147 1.11 6.07 -1.58
N PHE A 148 1.43 6.73 -0.47
CA PHE A 148 0.70 7.93 -0.05
C PHE A 148 1.00 9.11 -0.98
N LEU A 149 2.25 9.25 -1.45
CA LEU A 149 2.62 10.22 -2.48
C LEU A 149 1.85 9.98 -3.78
N ALA A 150 1.75 8.74 -4.24
CA ALA A 150 0.98 8.38 -5.43
C ALA A 150 -0.51 8.76 -5.30
N LYS A 151 -1.08 8.63 -4.09
CA LYS A 151 -2.43 9.10 -3.75
C LYS A 151 -2.53 10.62 -3.75
N LEU A 152 -1.55 11.34 -3.20
CA LEU A 152 -1.50 12.80 -3.19
C LEU A 152 -1.45 13.38 -4.60
N GLU A 153 -0.68 12.78 -5.50
CA GLU A 153 -0.56 13.21 -6.89
C GLU A 153 -1.85 13.06 -7.69
N ASP A 154 -2.56 11.94 -7.53
CA ASP A 154 -3.83 11.68 -8.23
C ASP A 154 -4.85 10.98 -7.31
N PRO A 155 -5.54 11.72 -6.44
CA PRO A 155 -6.49 11.13 -5.50
C PRO A 155 -7.66 10.45 -6.22
N SER A 156 -8.01 10.95 -7.41
CA SER A 156 -9.15 10.47 -8.18
C SER A 156 -8.96 9.03 -8.67
N ALA A 157 -7.73 8.64 -9.03
CA ALA A 157 -7.38 7.27 -9.39
C ALA A 157 -7.59 6.27 -8.23
N TYR A 158 -7.65 6.76 -7.00
CA TYR A 158 -7.91 5.99 -5.79
C TYR A 158 -9.36 6.16 -5.28
N GLY A 159 -10.21 6.90 -5.99
CA GLY A 159 -11.58 7.19 -5.53
C GLY A 159 -11.63 8.11 -4.30
N LEU A 160 -10.59 8.93 -4.13
CA LEU A 160 -10.44 9.88 -3.03
C LEU A 160 -10.59 11.32 -3.55
N THR A 161 -10.67 12.26 -2.61
CA THR A 161 -10.56 13.69 -2.85
C THR A 161 -9.37 14.28 -2.12
N ASP A 162 -8.91 15.44 -2.55
CA ASP A 162 -7.89 16.25 -1.86
C ASP A 162 -8.22 16.44 -0.38
N TYR A 163 -9.51 16.64 -0.06
CA TYR A 163 -9.99 16.78 1.30
C TYR A 163 -9.79 15.51 2.15
N ASP A 164 -9.99 14.32 1.57
CA ASP A 164 -9.79 13.05 2.27
C ASP A 164 -8.31 12.88 2.69
N LEU A 165 -7.39 13.28 1.82
CA LEU A 165 -5.95 13.20 2.07
C LEU A 165 -5.47 14.29 3.04
N ARG A 166 -6.06 15.48 3.00
CA ARG A 166 -5.81 16.52 4.01
C ARG A 166 -6.14 16.00 5.40
N ILE A 167 -7.31 15.38 5.59
CA ILE A 167 -7.69 14.81 6.88
C ILE A 167 -6.72 13.71 7.30
N ALA A 168 -6.29 12.83 6.38
CA ALA A 168 -5.26 11.82 6.68
C ALA A 168 -3.96 12.45 7.22
N ILE A 169 -3.49 13.53 6.60
CA ILE A 169 -2.30 14.28 7.04
C ILE A 169 -2.51 14.94 8.40
N GLU A 170 -3.68 15.55 8.65
CA GLU A 170 -4.01 16.15 9.94
C GLU A 170 -3.96 15.11 11.08
N TYR A 171 -4.27 13.83 10.78
CA TYR A 171 -4.17 12.74 11.74
C TYR A 171 -2.73 12.35 12.10
N THR A 172 -1.81 12.43 11.16
CA THR A 172 -0.41 12.01 11.33
C THR A 172 0.54 13.14 11.70
N THR A 173 0.07 14.39 11.72
CA THR A 173 0.91 15.58 11.98
C THR A 173 0.46 16.37 13.21
N GLY A 174 1.37 17.17 13.78
CA GLY A 174 1.07 18.17 14.80
C GLY A 174 0.41 17.60 16.07
N ASN A 175 -0.88 17.91 16.28
CA ASN A 175 -1.69 17.45 17.42
C ASN A 175 -2.66 16.31 17.05
N GLY A 176 -2.48 15.70 15.88
CA GLY A 176 -3.29 14.57 15.41
C GLY A 176 -3.16 13.35 16.31
N THR A 177 -4.16 12.45 16.26
CA THR A 177 -4.18 11.23 17.08
C THR A 177 -2.98 10.32 16.85
N LEU A 178 -2.37 10.37 15.66
CA LEU A 178 -1.22 9.56 15.28
C LEU A 178 0.11 10.35 15.28
N ALA A 179 0.12 11.61 15.71
CA ALA A 179 1.32 12.45 15.64
C ALA A 179 2.51 11.95 16.48
N ASN A 180 2.24 11.14 17.52
CA ASN A 180 3.26 10.53 18.37
C ASN A 180 3.52 9.05 18.04
N VAL A 181 2.85 8.51 17.01
CA VAL A 181 3.13 7.16 16.54
C VAL A 181 4.50 7.17 15.86
N PRO A 182 5.42 6.24 16.21
CA PRO A 182 6.71 6.17 15.55
C PRO A 182 6.56 6.07 14.03
N ASN A 183 7.23 6.98 13.33
CA ASN A 183 7.30 6.98 11.88
C ASN A 183 8.67 6.42 11.47
N ASP A 184 8.68 5.24 10.86
CA ASP A 184 9.93 4.62 10.42
C ASP A 184 10.54 5.44 9.29
N VAL A 185 11.84 5.71 9.36
CA VAL A 185 12.56 6.40 8.27
C VAL A 185 13.33 5.35 7.48
N LEU A 186 12.83 5.00 6.30
CA LEU A 186 13.46 4.02 5.43
C LEU A 186 14.70 4.63 4.75
N PRO A 187 15.89 4.03 4.92
CA PRO A 187 17.11 4.57 4.34
C PRO A 187 17.33 4.09 2.91
N GLY A 188 18.07 4.88 2.15
CA GLY A 188 18.60 4.48 0.85
C GLY A 188 17.57 4.49 -0.29
N ASP A 189 18.06 4.19 -1.48
CA ASP A 189 17.27 4.20 -2.70
C ASP A 189 16.48 2.89 -2.87
N HIS A 190 15.40 2.99 -3.63
CA HIS A 190 14.66 1.85 -4.15
C HIS A 190 15.54 1.03 -5.12
N GLY A 191 15.52 -0.29 -4.94
CA GLY A 191 16.29 -1.27 -5.71
C GLY A 191 15.49 -2.54 -5.98
N GLU A 192 14.16 -2.48 -5.88
CA GLU A 192 13.27 -3.61 -6.11
C GLU A 192 13.41 -4.13 -7.54
N PHE A 193 13.62 -5.43 -7.67
CA PHE A 193 13.76 -6.07 -8.99
C PHE A 193 12.49 -6.79 -9.45
N ALA A 194 11.53 -6.99 -8.55
CA ALA A 194 10.24 -7.62 -8.81
C ALA A 194 9.24 -7.23 -7.71
N ALA A 195 7.96 -7.44 -8.00
CA ALA A 195 6.89 -7.44 -7.01
C ALA A 195 6.37 -8.87 -6.81
N VAL A 196 6.01 -9.23 -5.58
CA VAL A 196 5.50 -10.55 -5.23
C VAL A 196 4.20 -10.48 -4.45
N GLN A 197 3.23 -11.30 -4.87
CA GLN A 197 2.00 -11.59 -4.14
C GLN A 197 2.14 -12.92 -3.42
N VAL A 198 2.26 -12.87 -2.11
CA VAL A 198 2.53 -14.03 -1.24
C VAL A 198 1.23 -14.60 -0.71
N TYR A 199 1.02 -15.89 -0.93
CA TYR A 199 -0.08 -16.69 -0.43
C TYR A 199 0.46 -17.79 0.49
N GLY A 200 -0.23 -18.07 1.58
CA GLY A 200 0.12 -19.05 2.61
C GLY A 200 0.35 -18.43 4.01
N PRO A 201 0.60 -19.27 5.03
CA PRO A 201 0.75 -18.83 6.42
C PRO A 201 2.14 -18.25 6.74
N VAL A 202 2.81 -17.66 5.75
CA VAL A 202 4.18 -17.15 5.84
C VAL A 202 4.24 -15.78 5.20
N SER A 203 4.94 -14.85 5.86
CA SER A 203 5.30 -13.55 5.29
C SER A 203 6.76 -13.55 4.86
N LEU A 204 7.18 -12.48 4.18
CA LEU A 204 8.55 -12.30 3.73
C LEU A 204 9.17 -11.02 4.28
N GLN A 205 10.47 -11.09 4.49
CA GLN A 205 11.32 -9.91 4.47
C GLN A 205 11.24 -9.26 3.09
N THR A 206 11.30 -7.93 3.04
CA THR A 206 11.32 -7.20 1.77
C THR A 206 12.75 -6.97 1.26
N GLN A 207 13.76 -7.21 2.13
CA GLN A 207 15.18 -7.12 1.81
C GLN A 207 15.99 -8.30 2.38
N THR A 208 16.96 -8.79 1.60
CA THR A 208 18.02 -9.68 2.07
C THR A 208 19.12 -8.92 2.83
N GLU A 209 20.03 -9.63 3.47
CA GLU A 209 21.20 -9.01 4.14
C GLU A 209 22.17 -8.31 3.17
N ASP A 210 22.25 -8.78 1.91
CA ASP A 210 23.09 -8.17 0.87
C ASP A 210 22.44 -6.96 0.19
N GLY A 211 21.22 -6.61 0.60
CA GLY A 211 20.51 -5.44 0.14
C GLY A 211 19.61 -5.66 -1.07
N THR A 212 19.44 -6.89 -1.55
CA THR A 212 18.48 -7.24 -2.61
C THR A 212 17.05 -7.00 -2.15
N GLN A 213 16.24 -6.28 -2.94
CA GLN A 213 14.91 -5.80 -2.54
C GLN A 213 13.77 -6.38 -3.40
N LEU A 214 12.61 -6.59 -2.79
CA LEU A 214 11.34 -6.95 -3.42
C LEU A 214 10.21 -6.05 -2.91
N PHE A 215 9.27 -5.72 -3.79
CA PHE A 215 7.95 -5.31 -3.30
C PHE A 215 7.16 -6.54 -2.87
N VAL A 216 6.66 -6.55 -1.63
CA VAL A 216 5.94 -7.71 -1.07
C VAL A 216 4.50 -7.33 -0.71
N LEU A 217 3.54 -8.13 -1.16
CA LEU A 217 2.14 -8.08 -0.73
C LEU A 217 1.74 -9.44 -0.16
N THR A 218 1.36 -9.51 1.12
CA THR A 218 0.92 -10.77 1.75
C THR A 218 -0.59 -10.93 1.63
N GLU A 219 -1.04 -11.47 0.51
CA GLU A 219 -2.45 -11.47 0.08
C GLU A 219 -3.39 -12.15 1.09
N ASP A 220 -2.97 -13.26 1.72
CA ASP A 220 -3.82 -13.95 2.71
C ASP A 220 -3.97 -13.13 4.00
N LEU A 221 -2.92 -12.42 4.42
CA LEU A 221 -2.98 -11.51 5.57
C LEU A 221 -3.78 -10.25 5.23
N ILE A 222 -3.63 -9.72 4.02
CA ILE A 222 -4.45 -8.61 3.51
C ILE A 222 -5.92 -9.02 3.51
N ALA A 223 -6.26 -10.21 3.00
CA ALA A 223 -7.62 -10.71 3.00
C ALA A 223 -8.18 -10.85 4.42
N LYS A 224 -7.39 -11.39 5.37
CA LYS A 224 -7.76 -11.46 6.78
C LYS A 224 -7.99 -10.07 7.39
N ARG A 225 -7.12 -9.09 7.10
CA ARG A 225 -7.28 -7.68 7.51
C ARG A 225 -8.55 -7.06 6.91
N ASN A 226 -8.84 -7.32 5.64
CA ASN A 226 -10.04 -6.83 4.98
C ASN A 226 -11.32 -7.33 5.67
N VAL A 227 -11.37 -8.60 6.08
CA VAL A 227 -12.52 -9.14 6.83
C VAL A 227 -12.73 -8.37 8.15
N ALA A 228 -11.65 -8.10 8.90
CA ALA A 228 -11.74 -7.34 10.14
C ALA A 228 -12.17 -5.88 9.89
N MET A 229 -11.64 -5.24 8.86
CA MET A 229 -12.01 -3.89 8.46
C MET A 229 -13.47 -3.78 8.03
N VAL A 230 -13.94 -4.71 7.20
CA VAL A 230 -15.33 -4.77 6.74
C VAL A 230 -16.28 -4.95 7.92
N ALA A 231 -15.98 -5.86 8.85
CA ALA A 231 -16.79 -6.06 10.04
C ALA A 231 -16.85 -4.79 10.92
N ALA A 232 -15.71 -4.10 11.10
CA ALA A 232 -15.64 -2.86 11.87
C ALA A 232 -16.43 -1.72 11.21
N LEU A 233 -16.33 -1.56 9.89
CA LEU A 233 -17.06 -0.57 9.12
C LEU A 233 -18.57 -0.87 9.10
N GLN A 234 -18.95 -2.12 8.94
CA GLN A 234 -20.35 -2.53 8.93
C GLN A 234 -21.03 -2.26 10.27
N ALA A 235 -20.33 -2.53 11.39
CA ALA A 235 -20.84 -2.23 12.72
C ALA A 235 -20.93 -0.71 12.96
N GLU A 236 -19.93 0.06 12.51
CA GLU A 236 -19.87 1.50 12.71
C GLU A 236 -20.92 2.24 11.88
N PHE A 237 -21.05 1.92 10.60
CA PHE A 237 -21.89 2.63 9.63
C PHE A 237 -23.21 1.90 9.30
N ALA A 238 -23.71 1.06 10.21
CA ALA A 238 -24.88 0.21 9.96
C ALA A 238 -26.13 0.99 9.50
N ARG A 239 -26.34 2.21 10.03
CA ARG A 239 -27.49 3.05 9.66
C ARG A 239 -27.32 3.65 8.27
N GLU A 240 -26.14 4.16 7.97
CA GLU A 240 -25.78 4.76 6.70
C GLU A 240 -25.80 3.72 5.57
N LEU A 241 -25.31 2.51 5.86
CA LEU A 241 -25.30 1.39 4.92
C LEU A 241 -26.70 0.85 4.62
N SER A 242 -27.59 0.78 5.63
CA SER A 242 -28.97 0.31 5.41
C SER A 242 -29.83 1.25 4.56
N GLY A 243 -29.45 2.54 4.49
CA GLY A 243 -30.05 3.53 3.59
C GLY A 243 -29.41 3.62 2.22
N SER A 244 -28.29 2.94 1.97
CA SER A 244 -27.62 2.98 0.67
C SER A 244 -28.43 2.21 -0.38
N SER A 245 -28.69 2.85 -1.52
CA SER A 245 -29.49 2.28 -2.63
C SER A 245 -28.76 1.20 -3.43
N GLN A 246 -27.49 0.96 -3.11
CA GLN A 246 -26.67 -0.04 -3.79
C GLN A 246 -26.77 -1.38 -3.08
N SER A 247 -27.30 -2.39 -3.78
CA SER A 247 -27.37 -3.78 -3.35
C SER A 247 -26.00 -4.49 -3.32
N GLN A 248 -24.90 -3.74 -3.34
CA GLN A 248 -23.56 -4.29 -3.42
C GLN A 248 -23.04 -4.57 -2.01
N ASP A 249 -22.47 -5.77 -1.83
CA ASP A 249 -21.88 -6.20 -0.58
C ASP A 249 -20.63 -5.36 -0.25
N LEU A 250 -20.61 -4.71 0.91
CA LEU A 250 -19.49 -3.92 1.43
C LEU A 250 -18.18 -4.70 1.35
N ALA A 251 -18.19 -6.00 1.63
CA ALA A 251 -17.00 -6.85 1.58
C ALA A 251 -16.39 -6.90 0.18
N THR A 252 -17.25 -7.00 -0.84
CA THR A 252 -16.85 -7.06 -2.24
C THR A 252 -16.26 -5.73 -2.70
N ILE A 253 -16.93 -4.61 -2.41
CA ILE A 253 -16.44 -3.28 -2.81
C ILE A 253 -15.13 -2.95 -2.09
N TYR A 254 -15.01 -3.26 -0.80
CA TYR A 254 -13.78 -3.02 -0.05
C TYR A 254 -12.61 -3.77 -0.67
N SER A 255 -12.78 -5.08 -0.90
CA SER A 255 -11.72 -5.92 -1.47
C SER A 255 -11.32 -5.49 -2.88
N GLN A 256 -12.29 -5.11 -3.73
CA GLN A 256 -12.03 -4.57 -5.06
C GLN A 256 -11.33 -3.21 -5.01
N THR A 257 -11.69 -2.36 -4.05
CA THR A 257 -11.07 -1.04 -3.86
C THR A 257 -9.63 -1.18 -3.38
N LYS A 258 -9.37 -2.07 -2.42
CA LYS A 258 -8.02 -2.41 -1.95
C LYS A 258 -7.14 -2.92 -3.08
N ALA A 259 -7.63 -3.90 -3.84
CA ALA A 259 -6.90 -4.45 -4.99
C ALA A 259 -6.60 -3.38 -6.05
N GLN A 260 -7.56 -2.47 -6.30
CA GLN A 260 -7.35 -1.34 -7.20
C GLN A 260 -6.29 -0.37 -6.66
N HIS A 261 -6.30 -0.03 -5.37
CA HIS A 261 -5.29 0.84 -4.75
C HIS A 261 -3.89 0.24 -4.92
N HIS A 262 -3.71 -1.04 -4.55
CA HIS A 262 -2.42 -1.71 -4.70
C HIS A 262 -1.96 -1.76 -6.17
N LEU A 263 -2.87 -2.02 -7.10
CA LEU A 263 -2.54 -2.05 -8.52
C LEU A 263 -2.14 -0.67 -9.05
N THR A 264 -2.91 0.38 -8.73
CA THR A 264 -2.59 1.76 -9.12
C THR A 264 -1.23 2.18 -8.56
N THR A 265 -0.96 1.87 -7.29
CA THR A 265 0.33 2.17 -6.65
C THR A 265 1.48 1.42 -7.33
N ALA A 266 1.33 0.11 -7.57
CA ALA A 266 2.33 -0.68 -8.27
C ALA A 266 2.64 -0.10 -9.67
N GLN A 267 1.61 0.32 -10.42
CA GLN A 267 1.78 0.90 -11.75
C GLN A 267 2.50 2.25 -11.74
N LYS A 268 2.32 3.05 -10.69
CA LYS A 268 3.02 4.33 -10.53
C LYS A 268 4.46 4.14 -10.09
N LEU A 269 4.70 3.27 -9.12
CA LEU A 269 6.03 3.10 -8.51
C LEU A 269 6.95 2.18 -9.32
N ALA A 270 6.40 1.18 -10.01
CA ALA A 270 7.18 0.10 -10.59
C ALA A 270 6.56 -0.46 -11.90
N PRO A 271 6.24 0.37 -12.90
CA PRO A 271 5.54 -0.07 -14.11
C PRO A 271 6.29 -1.16 -14.90
N ASP A 272 7.62 -1.17 -14.85
CA ASP A 272 8.45 -2.08 -15.64
C ASP A 272 8.84 -3.36 -14.88
N LEU A 273 8.42 -3.52 -13.62
CA LEU A 273 8.77 -4.71 -12.84
C LEU A 273 7.84 -5.90 -13.14
N PRO A 274 8.37 -7.13 -13.12
CA PRO A 274 7.55 -8.33 -13.17
C PRO A 274 6.84 -8.55 -11.83
N LEU A 275 5.57 -8.96 -11.92
CA LEU A 275 4.76 -9.40 -10.81
C LEU A 275 4.72 -10.93 -10.79
N PHE A 276 5.07 -11.51 -9.65
CA PHE A 276 4.98 -12.94 -9.41
C PHE A 276 3.95 -13.27 -8.34
N LYS A 277 3.26 -14.38 -8.54
CA LYS A 277 2.49 -15.05 -7.51
C LYS A 277 3.38 -16.08 -6.83
N VAL A 278 3.44 -16.02 -5.51
CA VAL A 278 4.24 -16.90 -4.67
C VAL A 278 3.31 -17.65 -3.74
N THR A 279 3.39 -18.98 -3.71
CA THR A 279 2.67 -19.79 -2.71
C THR A 279 3.67 -20.49 -1.81
N ILE A 280 3.56 -20.24 -0.49
CA ILE A 280 4.42 -20.79 0.55
C ILE A 280 3.53 -21.62 1.49
N PRO A 281 3.47 -22.96 1.34
CA PRO A 281 2.53 -23.77 2.11
C PRO A 281 2.85 -23.80 3.62
N ASP A 282 4.13 -23.73 3.98
CA ASP A 282 4.61 -23.54 5.36
C ASP A 282 6.08 -23.05 5.37
N MET A 283 6.62 -22.84 6.57
CA MET A 283 7.97 -22.33 6.80
C MET A 283 9.09 -23.17 6.19
N TYR A 284 8.90 -24.48 6.00
CA TYR A 284 9.99 -25.41 5.66
C TYR A 284 9.88 -25.97 4.24
N ASN A 285 8.71 -25.88 3.63
CA ASN A 285 8.48 -26.39 2.29
C ASN A 285 8.91 -25.41 1.19
N GLN A 286 9.24 -25.96 0.03
CA GLN A 286 9.63 -25.17 -1.13
C GLN A 286 8.44 -24.33 -1.62
N ALA A 287 8.70 -23.04 -1.89
CA ALA A 287 7.69 -22.16 -2.44
C ALA A 287 7.50 -22.43 -3.95
N THR A 288 6.30 -22.20 -4.47
CA THR A 288 6.06 -22.12 -5.91
C THR A 288 6.03 -20.65 -6.34
N VAL A 289 6.61 -20.36 -7.51
CA VAL A 289 6.64 -19.03 -8.10
C VAL A 289 6.07 -19.08 -9.51
N GLU A 290 5.08 -18.25 -9.77
CA GLU A 290 4.37 -18.15 -11.06
C GLU A 290 4.44 -16.71 -11.55
N PHE A 291 4.85 -16.51 -12.81
CA PHE A 291 4.81 -15.19 -13.45
C PHE A 291 3.35 -14.81 -13.71
N VAL A 292 2.95 -13.62 -13.29
CA VAL A 292 1.61 -13.09 -13.53
C VAL A 292 1.62 -12.18 -14.74
N LYS A 293 2.41 -11.11 -14.69
CA LYS A 293 2.52 -10.07 -15.73
C LYS A 293 3.68 -9.11 -15.47
N VAL A 294 3.96 -8.22 -16.41
CA VAL A 294 4.69 -6.97 -16.14
C VAL A 294 3.66 -5.90 -15.74
N ILE A 295 3.93 -5.15 -14.68
CA ILE A 295 2.94 -4.30 -14.01
C ILE A 295 2.27 -3.27 -14.94
N GLY A 296 3.04 -2.61 -15.80
CA GLY A 296 2.60 -1.54 -16.69
C GLY A 296 1.86 -1.99 -17.95
N ASN A 297 1.81 -3.30 -18.24
CA ASN A 297 1.14 -3.85 -19.42
C ASN A 297 -0.34 -4.17 -19.15
N LEU A 298 -1.14 -3.17 -18.75
CA LEU A 298 -2.60 -3.26 -18.66
C LEU A 298 -3.32 -2.58 -19.84
#